data_AF-A0A973RQE7-F1
#
_entry.id   AF-A0A973RQE7-F1
#
_cell.length_a   1.000
_cell.length_b   1.000
_cell.length_c   1.000
_cell.angle_alpha   90.00
_cell.angle_beta   90.00
_cell.angle_gamma   90.00
#
_symmetry.space_group_name_H-M   'P 1'
#
loop_
_entity.id
_entity.type
_entity.pdbx_description
1 polymer ?
#
loop_
_entity_poly.entity_id
_entity_poly.type
_entity_poly.pdbx_seq_one_letter_code
_entity_poly.pdbx_strand_id
1 'polypeptide(L)' 'MANAPVEAKVKSATAATFVVSLVIAVLNGVVADDSLMQPLPGWLQPIIIAMAPPLVTFLSGWSAQHSPRVTKPDA' A
#
# COMPACT_ATOMS: atom_id res chain seq x y z
N MET A 1 22.24 -3.31 17.70
CA MET A 1 21.99 -2.03 16.99
C MET A 1 20.53 -1.66 17.23
N ALA A 2 20.24 -0.49 17.78
CA ALA A 2 18.85 -0.04 17.94
C ALA A 2 18.33 0.46 16.58
N ASN A 3 17.26 -0.14 16.07
CA ASN A 3 16.64 0.31 14.82
C ASN A 3 15.98 1.67 15.05
N ALA A 4 16.14 2.59 14.10
CA ALA A 4 15.40 3.85 14.11
C ALA A 4 13.88 3.57 14.10
N PRO A 5 13.06 4.38 14.79
CA PRO A 5 11.62 4.19 14.82
C PRO A 5 11.02 4.33 13.41
N VAL A 6 10.08 3.43 13.06
CA VAL A 6 9.35 3.48 11.79
C VAL A 6 8.50 4.76 11.74
N GLU A 7 8.70 5.55 10.68
CA GLU A 7 7.99 6.82 10.49
C GLU A 7 6.47 6.64 10.40
N ALA A 8 5.72 7.61 10.94
CA ALA A 8 4.26 7.58 10.94
C ALA A 8 3.66 7.47 9.51
N LYS A 9 4.29 8.14 8.53
CA LYS A 9 3.86 8.10 7.12
C LYS A 9 3.97 6.70 6.51
N VAL A 10 4.96 5.92 6.92
CA VAL A 10 5.12 4.53 6.46
C VAL A 10 4.00 3.67 7.03
N LYS A 11 3.71 3.83 8.33
CA LYS A 11 2.62 3.09 9.00
C LYS A 11 1.26 3.41 8.39
N SER A 12 0.96 4.69 8.17
CA SER A 12 -0.31 5.11 7.57
C SER A 12 -0.43 4.64 6.11
N ALA A 13 0.64 4.71 5.33
CA ALA A 13 0.67 4.20 3.97
C ALA A 13 0.39 2.69 3.95
N THR A 14 1.09 1.89 4.76
CA THR A 14 0.87 0.44 4.85
C THR A 14 -0.57 0.10 5.26
N ALA A 15 -1.11 0.78 6.27
CA ALA A 15 -2.48 0.56 6.71
C ALA A 15 -3.50 0.89 5.61
N ALA A 16 -3.31 2.01 4.92
CA ALA A 16 -4.17 2.42 3.81
C ALA A 16 -4.11 1.41 2.66
N THR A 17 -2.92 0.96 2.26
CA THR A 17 -2.74 -0.07 1.23
C THR A 17 -3.48 -1.35 1.57
N PHE A 18 -3.35 -1.81 2.83
CA PHE A 18 -4.03 -3.01 3.30
C PHE A 18 -5.56 -2.86 3.24
N VAL A 19 -6.09 -1.75 3.77
CA VAL A 19 -7.54 -1.50 3.79
C VAL A 19 -8.09 -1.42 2.37
N VAL A 20 -7.43 -0.70 1.46
CA VAL A 20 -7.84 -0.61 0.06
C VAL A 20 -7.86 -1.99 -0.62
N SER A 21 -6.80 -2.79 -0.42
CA SER A 21 -6.72 -4.14 -1.00
C SER A 21 -7.85 -5.04 -0.46
N LEU A 22 -8.13 -4.94 0.84
CA LEU A 22 -9.20 -5.69 1.49
C LEU A 22 -10.57 -5.30 0.95
N VAL A 23 -10.85 -4.01 0.79
CA VAL A 23 -12.12 -3.52 0.24
C VAL A 23 -12.34 -4.06 -1.16
N ILE A 24 -11.31 -4.00 -2.03
CA ILE A 24 -11.41 -4.51 -3.40
C ILE A 24 -11.63 -6.03 -3.39
N ALA A 25 -10.96 -6.77 -2.51
CA ALA A 25 -11.16 -8.22 -2.39
C ALA A 25 -12.60 -8.58 -1.96
N VAL A 26 -13.18 -7.84 -1.01
CA VAL A 26 -14.56 -8.05 -0.54
C VAL A 26 -15.56 -7.70 -1.65
N LEU A 27 -15.38 -6.59 -2.37
CA LEU A 27 -16.25 -6.22 -3.48
C LEU A 27 -16.29 -7.31 -4.56
N ASN A 28 -15.12 -7.78 -5.00
CA ASN A 28 -15.02 -8.79 -6.04
C ASN A 28 -15.50 -10.17 -5.57
N GLY A 29 -15.07 -10.63 -4.39
CA GLY A 29 -15.27 -12.01 -3.95
C GLY A 29 -16.53 -12.27 -3.12
N VAL A 30 -17.08 -11.23 -2.46
CA VAL A 30 -18.24 -11.37 -1.56
C VAL A 30 -19.46 -10.66 -2.13
N VAL A 31 -19.29 -9.44 -2.62
CA VAL A 31 -20.41 -8.64 -3.16
C VAL A 31 -20.69 -9.00 -4.63
N ALA A 32 -19.77 -9.70 -5.29
CA ALA A 32 -19.82 -10.01 -6.72
C ALA A 32 -19.93 -8.74 -7.61
N ASP A 33 -19.34 -7.64 -7.14
CA ASP A 33 -19.14 -6.42 -7.93
C ASP A 33 -17.69 -6.41 -8.42
N ASP A 34 -17.52 -6.94 -9.63
CA ASP A 34 -16.23 -7.05 -10.31
C ASP A 34 -16.01 -5.94 -11.35
N SER A 35 -16.78 -4.86 -11.31
CA SER A 35 -16.69 -3.76 -12.28
C SER A 35 -15.28 -3.16 -12.44
N LEU A 36 -14.47 -3.17 -11.36
CA LEU A 36 -13.07 -2.76 -11.36
C LEU A 36 -12.10 -3.76 -12.00
N MET A 37 -12.53 -5.03 -12.13
CA MET A 37 -11.71 -6.18 -12.53
C MET A 37 -12.26 -6.92 -13.75
N GLN A 38 -13.42 -6.55 -14.29
CA GLN A 38 -14.11 -7.19 -15.44
C GLN A 38 -13.22 -7.56 -16.63
N PRO A 39 -12.28 -6.70 -17.09
CA PRO A 39 -11.43 -7.08 -18.23
C PRO A 39 -10.35 -8.11 -17.88
N LEU A 40 -10.16 -8.45 -16.60
CA LEU A 40 -9.12 -9.37 -16.14
C LEU A 40 -9.67 -10.80 -15.98
N PRO A 41 -8.93 -11.82 -16.44
CA PRO A 41 -9.24 -13.22 -16.15
C PRO A 41 -9.33 -13.46 -14.63
N GLY A 42 -10.25 -14.30 -14.19
CA GLY A 42 -10.49 -14.55 -12.75
C GLY A 42 -9.24 -15.00 -11.97
N TRP A 43 -8.32 -15.73 -12.60
CA TRP A 43 -7.06 -16.14 -11.96
C TRP A 43 -6.09 -14.98 -11.73
N LEU A 44 -6.20 -13.90 -12.52
CA LEU A 44 -5.32 -12.73 -12.48
C LEU A 44 -5.81 -11.69 -11.45
N GLN A 45 -7.12 -11.62 -11.22
CA GLN A 45 -7.71 -10.68 -10.26
C GLN A 45 -7.05 -10.71 -8.86
N PRO A 46 -6.86 -11.86 -8.18
CA PRO A 46 -6.24 -11.86 -6.84
C PRO A 46 -4.80 -11.36 -6.86
N ILE A 47 -4.05 -11.59 -7.94
CA ILE A 47 -2.67 -11.09 -8.10
C ILE A 47 -2.68 -9.56 -8.21
N ILE A 48 -3.57 -9.01 -9.03
CA ILE A 48 -3.69 -7.56 -9.21
C ILE A 48 -4.17 -6.88 -7.92
N ILE A 49 -5.14 -7.47 -7.23
CA ILE A 49 -5.61 -6.95 -5.92
C ILE A 49 -4.47 -6.93 -4.90
N ALA A 50 -3.64 -7.97 -4.87
CA ALA A 50 -2.51 -8.04 -3.95
C ALA A 50 -1.34 -7.12 -4.33
N MET A 51 -1.17 -6.78 -5.62
CA MET A 51 0.02 -6.06 -6.11
C MET A 51 -0.23 -4.59 -6.43
N ALA A 52 -1.38 -4.23 -6.99
CA ALA A 52 -1.60 -2.88 -7.49
C ALA A 52 -1.59 -1.82 -6.38
N PRO A 53 -2.32 -1.97 -5.25
CA PRO A 53 -2.23 -1.01 -4.15
C PRO A 53 -0.81 -0.85 -3.56
N PRO A 54 -0.05 -1.92 -3.24
CA PRO A 54 1.30 -1.75 -2.71
C PRO A 54 2.29 -1.22 -3.73
N LEU A 55 2.19 -1.57 -5.02
CA LEU A 55 3.04 -0.98 -6.05
C LEU A 55 2.82 0.52 -6.18
N VAL A 56 1.57 0.96 -6.21
CA VAL A 56 1.25 2.41 -6.23
C VAL A 56 1.80 3.09 -4.99
N THR A 57 1.63 2.48 -3.82
CA THR A 57 2.14 3.03 -2.55
C THR A 57 3.67 3.12 -2.54
N PHE A 58 4.35 2.09 -3.03
CA PHE A 58 5.81 2.03 -3.14
C PHE A 58 6.34 3.10 -4.11
N LEU A 59 5.79 3.18 -5.33
CA LEU A 59 6.20 4.16 -6.33
C LEU A 59 5.94 5.59 -5.85
N SER A 60 4.80 5.81 -5.17
CA SER A 60 4.50 7.11 -4.55
C SER A 60 5.54 7.46 -3.50
N GLY A 61 5.90 6.52 -2.62
CA GLY A 61 6.95 6.69 -1.61
C GLY A 61 8.35 6.92 -2.22
N TRP A 62 8.67 6.27 -3.33
CA TRP A 62 9.92 6.46 -4.07
C TRP A 62 10.02 7.86 -4.67
N SER A 63 8.93 8.37 -5.23
CA SER A 63 8.86 9.73 -5.78
C SER A 63 8.77 10.82 -4.71
N ALA A 64 8.37 10.47 -3.48
CA ALA A 64 8.17 11.43 -2.41
C ALA A 64 9.50 12.04 -1.96
N GLN A 65 9.46 13.36 -1.73
CA GLN A 65 10.63 14.10 -1.28
C GLN A 65 11.09 13.57 0.09
N HIS A 66 12.40 13.28 0.21
CA HIS A 66 12.96 12.78 1.45
C HIS A 66 12.81 13.85 2.55
N SER A 67 12.19 13.47 3.66
CA SER A 67 12.18 14.29 4.86
C SER A 67 13.60 14.34 5.43
N PRO A 68 14.19 15.53 5.69
CA PRO A 68 15.51 15.61 6.29
C PRO A 68 15.57 14.84 7.60
N ARG A 69 16.63 14.04 7.79
CA ARG A 69 16.90 13.42 9.10
C ARG A 69 17.34 14.55 10.03
N VAL A 70 16.51 14.93 10.99
CA VAL A 70 16.93 15.83 12.06
C VAL A 70 17.93 15.05 12.91
N THR A 71 19.22 15.20 12.64
CA THR A 71 20.27 14.75 13.55
C THR A 71 20.10 15.53 14.85
N LYS A 72 19.71 14.85 15.92
CA LYS A 72 19.75 15.43 17.26
C LYS A 72 21.19 15.93 17.48
N PRO A 73 21.41 17.19 17.92
CA PRO A 73 22.75 17.62 18.28
C PRO A 73 23.26 16.72 19.40
N ASP A 74 24.48 16.22 19.25
CA ASP A 74 25.17 15.47 20.29
C ASP A 74 25.28 16.41 21.51
N ALA A 75 24.69 16.00 22.63
CA ALA A 75 24.68 16.74 23.89
C ALA A 75 26.01 16.60 24.63
#